data_AF-F2JSM7-F1
#
_entry.id   AF-F2JSM7-F1
#
_cell.length_a   1.000
_cell.length_b   1.000
_cell.length_c   1.000
_cell.angle_alpha   90.00
_cell.angle_beta   90.00
_cell.angle_gamma   90.00
#
_symmetry.space_group_name_H-M   'P 1'
#
loop_
_entity.id
_entity.type
_entity.pdbx_description
1 polymer ?
#
loop_
_entity_poly.entity_id
_entity_poly.type
_entity_poly.pdbx_seq_one_letter_code
_entity_poly.pdbx_strand_id
1 'polypeptide(L)'
;MPTLLTKQELENHLYEFHQLLQNFDYSCIKNVTFLNLDAFFAYMENVEGNPFEKHYEALQKKLDALQPYLPFVSSNRANEFLEALSHTQNDDEVKQIKVNYTKILRDDFIKFSRTVTTDEGWNHVINTCEEIRLRKEEMLLALH
;
A
#
# COMPACT_ATOMS: atom_id res chain seq x y z
N MET A 1 15.45 3.59 16.05
CA MET A 1 15.17 4.43 14.87
C MET A 1 14.57 3.52 13.81
N PRO A 2 13.52 3.91 13.08
CA PRO A 2 13.04 3.09 11.98
C PRO A 2 14.14 3.06 10.92
N THR A 3 14.78 1.91 10.76
CA THR A 3 15.83 1.68 9.77
C THR A 3 15.19 1.81 8.39
N LEU A 4 15.75 2.64 7.51
CA LEU A 4 15.31 2.67 6.13
C LEU A 4 15.57 1.29 5.51
N LEU A 5 14.62 0.80 4.71
CA LEU A 5 14.85 -0.36 3.87
C LEU A 5 16.05 -0.10 2.97
N THR A 6 16.85 -1.11 2.74
CA THR A 6 17.81 -1.15 1.64
C THR A 6 17.07 -1.22 0.31
N LYS A 7 17.76 -0.89 -0.79
CA LYS A 7 17.21 -1.05 -2.15
C LYS A 7 16.66 -2.46 -2.40
N GLN A 8 17.43 -3.48 -2.01
CA GLN A 8 17.05 -4.88 -2.22
C GLN A 8 15.82 -5.27 -1.40
N GLU A 9 15.70 -4.81 -0.16
CA GLU A 9 14.51 -5.04 0.67
C GLU A 9 13.28 -4.35 0.08
N LEU A 10 13.42 -3.11 -0.38
CA LEU A 10 12.33 -2.37 -1.03
C LEU A 10 11.84 -3.09 -2.29
N GLU A 11 12.76 -3.50 -3.17
CA GLU A 11 12.46 -4.26 -4.38
C GLU A 11 11.73 -5.57 -4.04
N ASN A 12 12.25 -6.35 -3.08
CA ASN A 12 11.63 -7.59 -2.64
C ASN A 12 10.19 -7.36 -2.12
N HIS A 13 10.00 -6.34 -1.26
CA HIS A 13 8.67 -6.00 -0.74
C HIS A 13 7.70 -5.59 -1.85
N LEU A 14 8.16 -4.84 -2.86
CA LEU A 14 7.36 -4.47 -4.02
C LEU A 14 7.00 -5.69 -4.87
N TYR A 15 7.95 -6.57 -5.17
CA TYR A 15 7.68 -7.79 -5.93
C TYR A 15 6.69 -8.71 -5.21
N GLU A 16 6.88 -8.95 -3.92
CA GLU A 16 5.95 -9.76 -3.12
C GLU A 16 4.55 -9.14 -3.06
N PHE A 17 4.47 -7.81 -2.92
CA PHE A 17 3.20 -7.08 -2.99
C PHE A 17 2.51 -7.27 -4.35
N HIS A 18 3.25 -7.15 -5.45
CA HIS A 18 2.72 -7.36 -6.80
C HIS A 18 2.23 -8.78 -7.01
N GLN A 19 3.01 -9.77 -6.55
CA GLN A 19 2.64 -11.18 -6.59
C GLN A 19 1.38 -11.45 -5.78
N LEU A 20 1.24 -10.87 -4.59
CA LEU A 20 0.01 -10.97 -3.80
C LEU A 20 -1.19 -10.38 -4.57
N LEU A 21 -1.05 -9.23 -5.21
CA LEU A 21 -2.14 -8.63 -5.97
C LEU A 21 -2.59 -9.46 -7.17
N GLN A 22 -1.67 -10.16 -7.84
CA GLN A 22 -1.97 -10.93 -9.04
C GLN A 22 -2.40 -12.37 -8.74
N ASN A 23 -1.81 -12.99 -7.72
CA ASN A 23 -1.91 -14.42 -7.46
C ASN A 23 -2.63 -14.66 -6.14
N PHE A 24 -3.96 -14.57 -6.17
CA PHE A 24 -4.78 -15.10 -5.10
C PHE A 24 -4.86 -16.62 -5.22
N ASP A 25 -4.43 -17.34 -4.18
CA ASP A 25 -4.51 -18.79 -4.17
C ASP A 25 -5.94 -19.27 -3.80
N TYR A 26 -6.74 -19.55 -4.84
CA TYR A 26 -8.08 -20.11 -4.69
C TYR A 26 -8.08 -21.59 -4.27
N SER A 27 -6.93 -22.27 -4.26
CA SER A 27 -6.86 -23.70 -3.91
C SER A 27 -7.24 -23.99 -2.46
N CYS A 28 -7.18 -22.97 -1.61
CA CYS A 28 -7.62 -23.02 -0.21
C CYS A 28 -9.16 -23.01 -0.06
N ILE A 29 -9.90 -22.57 -1.08
CA ILE A 29 -11.37 -22.53 -1.08
C ILE A 29 -11.88 -23.86 -1.64
N LYS A 30 -11.74 -24.94 -0.88
CA LYS A 30 -12.32 -26.24 -1.25
C LYS A 30 -13.76 -26.31 -0.76
N ASN A 31 -14.69 -26.62 -1.67
CA ASN A 31 -16.10 -26.90 -1.38
C ASN A 31 -16.94 -25.72 -0.86
N VAL A 32 -16.63 -24.49 -1.27
CA VAL A 32 -17.48 -23.32 -0.98
C VAL A 32 -18.09 -22.82 -2.28
N THR A 33 -19.42 -22.76 -2.33
CA THR A 33 -20.17 -22.11 -3.40
C THR A 33 -20.97 -20.97 -2.80
N PHE A 34 -20.67 -19.75 -3.21
CA PHE A 34 -21.44 -18.57 -2.81
C PHE A 34 -22.68 -18.48 -3.69
N LEU A 35 -23.86 -18.56 -3.09
CA LEU A 35 -25.14 -18.52 -3.80
C LEU A 35 -25.49 -17.10 -4.29
N ASN A 36 -24.99 -16.08 -3.59
CA ASN A 36 -25.13 -14.68 -3.92
C ASN A 36 -24.02 -13.86 -3.22
N LEU A 37 -23.99 -12.56 -3.51
CA LEU A 37 -23.01 -11.63 -2.94
C LEU A 37 -23.16 -11.50 -1.41
N ASP A 38 -24.39 -11.53 -0.90
CA ASP A 38 -24.65 -11.42 0.54
C ASP A 38 -24.08 -12.62 1.30
N ALA A 39 -24.19 -13.82 0.75
CA ALA A 39 -23.59 -15.03 1.30
C ALA A 39 -22.06 -14.97 1.28
N PHE A 40 -21.46 -14.31 0.29
CA PHE A 40 -20.02 -14.05 0.24
C PHE A 40 -19.60 -13.06 1.35
N PHE A 41 -20.30 -11.95 1.52
CA PHE A 41 -19.99 -11.00 2.60
C PHE A 41 -20.21 -11.62 3.98
N ALA A 42 -21.31 -12.34 4.16
CA ALA A 42 -21.58 -13.07 5.40
C ALA A 42 -20.47 -14.09 5.71
N TYR A 43 -19.93 -14.77 4.70
CA TYR A 43 -18.78 -15.66 4.89
C TYR A 43 -17.53 -14.90 5.34
N MET A 44 -17.21 -13.77 4.70
CA MET A 44 -16.05 -12.97 5.09
C MET A 44 -16.15 -12.40 6.51
N GLU A 45 -17.35 -12.03 6.95
CA GLU A 45 -17.58 -11.44 8.28
C GLU A 45 -17.64 -12.46 9.41
N ASN A 46 -18.14 -13.68 9.13
CA ASN A 46 -18.44 -14.67 10.17
C ASN A 46 -17.48 -15.86 10.21
N VAL A 47 -16.61 -16.02 9.22
CA VAL A 47 -15.61 -17.10 9.18
C VAL A 47 -14.24 -16.52 9.44
N GLU A 48 -13.77 -16.63 10.68
CA GLU A 48 -12.44 -16.17 11.08
C GLU A 48 -11.33 -16.97 10.37
N GLY A 49 -10.26 -16.27 9.99
CA GLY A 49 -9.10 -16.85 9.34
C GLY A 49 -9.41 -17.37 7.94
N ASN A 50 -10.44 -16.82 7.29
CA ASN A 50 -10.79 -17.20 5.92
C ASN A 50 -9.66 -16.79 4.94
N PRO A 51 -9.58 -17.41 3.75
CA PRO A 51 -8.50 -17.12 2.81
C PRO A 51 -8.46 -15.66 2.34
N PHE A 52 -9.61 -14.98 2.26
CA PHE A 52 -9.68 -13.57 1.84
C PHE A 52 -9.13 -12.64 2.92
N GLU A 53 -9.49 -12.88 4.18
CA GLU A 53 -8.96 -12.16 5.34
C GLU A 53 -7.44 -12.32 5.43
N LYS A 54 -6.94 -13.55 5.39
CA LYS A 54 -5.48 -13.83 5.41
C LYS A 54 -4.73 -13.14 4.29
N HIS A 55 -5.32 -13.12 3.09
CA HIS A 55 -4.72 -12.44 1.95
C HIS A 55 -4.71 -10.92 2.13
N TYR A 56 -5.82 -10.36 2.64
CA TYR A 56 -5.91 -8.93 2.95
C TYR A 56 -4.89 -8.52 4.01
N GLU A 57 -4.74 -9.30 5.08
CA GLU A 57 -3.72 -9.09 6.12
C GLU A 57 -2.30 -9.15 5.55
N ALA A 58 -2.01 -10.14 4.70
CA ALA A 58 -0.72 -10.25 4.04
C ALA A 58 -0.41 -9.01 3.19
N LEU A 59 -1.41 -8.52 2.46
CA LEU A 59 -1.30 -7.29 1.65
C LEU A 59 -1.03 -6.07 2.54
N GLN A 60 -1.79 -5.91 3.64
CA GLN A 60 -1.59 -4.80 4.58
C GLN A 60 -0.20 -4.83 5.20
N LYS A 61 0.30 -6.01 5.58
CA LYS A 61 1.65 -6.18 6.13
C LYS A 61 2.74 -5.74 5.16
N LYS A 62 2.57 -5.99 3.85
CA LYS A 62 3.50 -5.48 2.83
C LYS A 62 3.38 -3.97 2.68
N LEU A 63 2.16 -3.44 2.68
CA LEU A 63 1.93 -1.99 2.62
C LEU A 63 2.46 -1.25 3.86
N ASP A 64 2.49 -1.87 5.04
CA ASP A 64 3.09 -1.28 6.24
C ASP A 64 4.59 -1.01 6.04
N ALA A 65 5.31 -1.97 5.44
CA ALA A 65 6.72 -1.82 5.12
C ALA A 65 6.95 -0.83 3.97
N LEU A 66 6.07 -0.83 2.96
CA LEU A 66 6.18 0.02 1.77
C LEU A 66 5.71 1.45 2.00
N GLN A 67 4.82 1.70 2.96
CA GLN A 67 4.15 2.99 3.19
C GLN A 67 5.09 4.20 3.11
N PRO A 68 6.29 4.18 3.73
CA PRO A 68 7.18 5.34 3.69
C PRO A 68 7.64 5.69 2.27
N TYR A 69 7.63 4.74 1.35
CA TYR A 69 8.21 4.82 0.01
C TYR A 69 7.15 4.92 -1.10
N LEU A 70 5.86 4.94 -0.74
CA LEU A 70 4.79 5.00 -1.72
C LEU A 70 4.70 6.39 -2.38
N PRO A 71 4.62 6.47 -3.71
CA PRO A 71 4.43 7.72 -4.42
C PRO A 71 2.98 8.20 -4.32
N PHE A 72 2.79 9.51 -4.41
CA PHE A 72 1.49 10.07 -4.78
C PHE A 72 1.21 9.71 -6.25
N VAL A 73 0.17 8.92 -6.48
CA VAL A 73 -0.20 8.44 -7.83
C VAL A 73 -0.68 9.58 -8.74
N SER A 74 -1.07 10.73 -8.18
CA SER A 74 -1.43 11.93 -8.94
C SER A 74 -1.01 13.22 -8.24
N SER A 75 -0.72 14.25 -9.03
CA SER A 75 -0.42 15.60 -8.54
C SER A 75 -1.61 16.21 -7.79
N ASN A 76 -2.84 15.87 -8.20
CA ASN A 76 -4.04 16.31 -7.49
C ASN A 76 -4.05 15.80 -6.05
N ARG A 77 -3.71 14.52 -5.82
CA ARG A 77 -3.66 13.95 -4.46
C ARG A 77 -2.59 14.61 -3.59
N ALA A 78 -1.44 14.92 -4.18
CA ALA A 78 -0.38 15.65 -3.48
C ALA A 78 -0.86 17.06 -3.07
N ASN A 79 -1.54 17.77 -3.98
CA ASN A 79 -2.09 19.09 -3.70
C ASN A 79 -3.18 19.06 -2.62
N GLU A 80 -4.12 18.12 -2.71
CA GLU A 80 -5.16 17.92 -1.69
C GLU A 80 -4.55 17.69 -0.30
N PHE A 81 -3.48 16.89 -0.21
CA PHE A 81 -2.78 16.65 1.05
C PHE A 81 -2.12 17.91 1.61
N LEU A 82 -1.41 18.67 0.75
CA LEU A 82 -0.75 19.91 1.14
C LEU A 82 -1.75 21.00 1.54
N GLU A 83 -2.87 21.09 0.82
CA GLU A 83 -3.97 21.99 1.13
C GLU A 83 -4.63 21.61 2.45
N ALA A 84 -4.90 20.33 2.70
CA ALA A 84 -5.44 19.88 3.97
C ALA A 84 -4.51 20.25 5.14
N LEU A 85 -3.19 20.08 4.97
CA LEU A 85 -2.20 20.47 5.98
C LEU A 85 -2.12 21.99 6.19
N SER A 86 -2.25 22.81 5.14
CA SER A 86 -2.14 24.27 5.27
C SER A 86 -3.30 24.89 6.05
N HIS A 87 -4.44 24.22 6.12
CA HIS A 87 -5.63 24.68 6.82
C HIS A 87 -5.71 24.20 8.28
N THR A 88 -4.81 23.33 8.73
CA THR A 88 -4.80 22.87 10.13
C THR A 88 -4.17 23.86 11.09
N GLN A 89 -4.74 23.94 12.29
CA GLN A 89 -4.28 24.87 13.34
C GLN A 89 -3.72 24.15 14.58
N ASN A 90 -3.88 22.83 14.67
CA ASN A 90 -3.40 22.05 15.80
C ASN A 90 -2.78 20.71 15.38
N ASP A 91 -1.93 20.17 16.25
CA ASP A 91 -1.16 18.95 15.99
C ASP A 91 -2.04 17.69 15.86
N ASP A 92 -3.22 17.68 16.48
CA ASP A 92 -4.12 16.53 16.44
C ASP A 92 -4.87 16.43 15.10
N GLU A 93 -5.26 17.55 14.52
CA GLU A 93 -5.76 17.63 13.13
C GLU A 93 -4.69 17.17 12.14
N VAL A 94 -3.43 17.60 12.33
CA VAL A 94 -2.29 17.17 11.49
C VAL A 94 -2.12 15.66 11.56
N LYS A 95 -2.20 15.05 12.76
CA LYS A 95 -2.14 13.59 12.91
C LYS A 95 -3.29 12.91 12.20
N GLN A 96 -4.52 13.42 12.35
CA GLN A 96 -5.70 12.83 11.73
C GLN A 96 -5.61 12.89 10.20
N ILE A 97 -5.14 14.02 9.64
CA ILE A 97 -4.90 14.16 8.20
C ILE A 97 -3.86 13.15 7.74
N LYS A 98 -2.74 12.99 8.45
CA LYS A 98 -1.73 11.99 8.09
C LYS A 98 -2.30 10.58 8.08
N VAL A 99 -3.13 10.20 9.06
CA VAL A 99 -3.79 8.90 9.10
C VAL A 99 -4.74 8.72 7.91
N ASN A 100 -5.59 9.71 7.64
CA ASN A 100 -6.55 9.66 6.54
C ASN A 100 -5.86 9.54 5.18
N TYR A 101 -4.85 10.39 4.93
CA TYR A 101 -4.13 10.39 3.66
C TYR A 101 -3.22 9.17 3.51
N THR A 102 -2.72 8.59 4.60
CA THR A 102 -2.02 7.30 4.55
C THR A 102 -2.94 6.21 3.99
N LYS A 103 -4.19 6.15 4.44
CA LYS A 103 -5.18 5.19 3.92
C LYS A 103 -5.45 5.43 2.43
N ILE A 104 -5.68 6.68 2.05
CA ILE A 104 -5.93 7.06 0.65
C ILE A 104 -4.74 6.70 -0.24
N LEU A 105 -3.51 6.99 0.20
CA LEU A 105 -2.28 6.67 -0.52
C LEU A 105 -2.15 5.17 -0.78
N ARG A 106 -2.43 4.33 0.24
CA ARG A 106 -2.43 2.88 0.11
C ARG A 106 -3.47 2.40 -0.90
N ASP A 107 -4.70 2.90 -0.80
CA ASP A 107 -5.80 2.52 -1.70
C ASP A 107 -5.50 2.92 -3.15
N ASP A 108 -4.99 4.13 -3.35
CA ASP A 108 -4.59 4.63 -4.68
C ASP A 108 -3.44 3.81 -5.25
N PHE A 109 -2.43 3.46 -4.42
CA PHE A 109 -1.31 2.64 -4.85
C PHE A 109 -1.73 1.22 -5.23
N ILE A 110 -2.64 0.59 -4.48
CA ILE A 110 -3.22 -0.72 -4.84
C ILE A 110 -3.95 -0.62 -6.18
N LYS A 111 -4.82 0.39 -6.36
CA LYS A 111 -5.58 0.58 -7.60
C LYS A 111 -4.65 0.78 -8.78
N PHE A 112 -3.64 1.63 -8.64
CA PHE A 112 -2.65 1.88 -9.67
C PHE A 112 -1.88 0.61 -10.02
N SER A 113 -1.37 -0.11 -9.01
CA SER A 113 -0.60 -1.34 -9.21
C SER A 113 -1.39 -2.41 -9.97
N ARG A 114 -2.72 -2.49 -9.77
CA ARG A 114 -3.60 -3.38 -10.53
C ARG A 114 -3.76 -3.01 -12.01
N THR A 115 -3.52 -1.75 -12.36
CA THR A 115 -3.57 -1.28 -13.77
C THR A 115 -2.25 -1.46 -14.51
N VAL A 116 -1.15 -1.72 -13.78
CA VAL A 116 0.17 -1.95 -14.37
C VAL A 116 0.26 -3.40 -14.82
N THR A 117 0.16 -3.63 -16.13
CA THR A 117 0.16 -4.98 -16.73
C THR A 117 1.44 -5.35 -17.47
N THR A 118 2.41 -4.43 -17.56
CA THR A 118 3.68 -4.64 -18.28
C THR A 118 4.85 -4.61 -17.33
N ASP A 119 5.88 -5.41 -17.61
CA ASP A 119 7.13 -5.43 -16.84
C ASP A 119 7.81 -4.06 -16.83
N GLU A 120 7.75 -3.33 -17.95
CA GLU A 120 8.27 -1.97 -18.05
C GLU A 120 7.54 -1.00 -17.13
N GLY A 121 6.20 -1.05 -17.11
CA GLY A 121 5.39 -0.25 -16.21
C GLY A 121 5.68 -0.58 -14.74
N TRP A 122 5.91 -1.86 -14.42
CA TRP A 122 6.25 -2.27 -13.07
C TRP A 122 7.66 -1.81 -12.65
N ASN A 123 8.63 -1.90 -13.55
CA ASN A 123 9.96 -1.36 -13.32
C ASN A 123 9.92 0.16 -13.05
N HIS A 124 9.01 0.89 -13.71
CA HIS A 124 8.79 2.31 -13.42
C HIS A 124 8.26 2.56 -11.99
N VAL A 125 7.36 1.70 -11.50
CA VAL A 125 6.89 1.73 -10.10
C VAL A 125 8.06 1.54 -9.14
N ILE A 126 8.90 0.53 -9.38
CA ILE A 126 10.07 0.22 -8.55
C ILE A 126 11.04 1.41 -8.51
N ASN A 127 11.39 1.95 -9.67
CA ASN A 127 12.31 3.08 -9.77
C ASN A 127 11.76 4.32 -9.04
N THR A 128 10.45 4.60 -9.16
CA THR A 128 9.82 5.72 -8.45
C THR A 128 9.89 5.55 -6.93
N CYS A 129 9.64 4.34 -6.43
CA CYS A 129 9.75 4.07 -4.99
C CYS A 129 11.21 4.18 -4.50
N GLU A 130 12.17 3.72 -5.31
CA GLU A 130 13.60 3.84 -5.03
C GLU A 130 14.08 5.29 -4.99
N GLU A 131 13.58 6.15 -5.89
CA GLU A 131 13.87 7.59 -5.84
C GLU A 131 13.38 8.22 -4.53
N ILE A 132 12.21 7.82 -4.03
CA ILE A 132 11.70 8.28 -2.74
C ILE A 132 12.57 7.77 -1.59
N ARG A 133 13.02 6.52 -1.65
CA ARG A 133 13.95 5.93 -0.67
C ARG A 133 15.27 6.70 -0.63
N LEU A 134 15.87 6.98 -1.79
CA LEU A 134 17.12 7.74 -1.92
C LEU A 134 16.98 9.15 -1.35
N ARG A 135 15.92 9.89 -1.68
CA ARG A 135 15.68 11.23 -1.11
C ARG A 135 15.59 11.22 0.41
N LYS A 136 14.98 10.18 0.99
CA LYS A 136 14.91 10.01 2.45
C LYS A 136 16.27 9.71 3.06
N GLU A 137 17.06 8.87 2.39
CA GLU A 137 18.43 8.56 2.80
C GLU A 137 19.31 9.81 2.80
N GLU A 138 19.25 10.61 1.73
CA GLU A 138 19.93 11.91 1.62
C GLU A 138 19.52 12.87 2.74
N MET A 139 18.22 12.98 3.04
CA MET A 139 17.73 13.83 4.14
C MET A 139 18.26 13.40 5.51
N LEU A 140 18.39 12.09 5.77
CA LEU A 140 18.92 11.58 7.03
C LEU A 140 20.43 11.84 7.16
N LEU A 141 21.17 11.66 6.06
CA LEU A 141 22.60 11.96 6.01
C LEU A 141 22.88 13.46 6.18
N ALA A 142 22.02 14.34 5.65
CA ALA A 142 22.16 15.79 5.80
C ALA A 142 21.83 16.31 7.21
N LEU A 143 21.16 15.51 8.04
CA LEU A 143 20.85 15.83 9.44
C LEU A 143 21.97 15.41 10.41
N HIS A 144 23.01 14.71 9.93
CA HIS A 144 24.19 14.28 10.68
C HIS A 144 25.42 15.11 10.27
#